data_AF-A0A935UFM1-F1
#
_entry.id   AF-A0A935UFM1-F1
#
_cell.length_a   1.000
_cell.length_b   1.000
_cell.length_c   1.000
_cell.angle_alpha   90.00
_cell.angle_beta   90.00
_cell.angle_gamma   90.00
#
_symmetry.space_group_name_H-M   'P 1'
#
loop_
_entity.id
_entity.type
_entity.pdbx_description
1 polymer ?
#
loop_
_entity_poly.entity_id
_entity_poly.type
_entity_poly.pdbx_seq_one_letter_code
_entity_poly.pdbx_strand_id
1 'polypeptide(L)'
;MAFRRHAVEATTDGWGVKQEFRSLKRSLAPLSDLVEIDSVWADDADGVQAQLARGCDFFHYAGHVDIDGSQASLVALVNPAVAQATDEQILGGRFEDGCAAAGWNRVERLAPLLKHAGVRCVMLNACNSGYWPVAQHFLRAGIGCLVGVQGLVSNLAALHFAERLYRSLALGLSVNEAVSWARLHVMDGSRSWWPVRLGPFHGLTCRPSLRCSSAGRAQRR
;
A
#
# COMPACT_ATOMS: atom_id res chain seq x y z
N MET A 1 7.34 -2.94 19.80
CA MET A 1 7.48 -2.14 18.56
C MET A 1 6.08 -1.65 18.23
N ALA A 2 5.79 -0.37 18.45
CA ALA A 2 4.48 0.19 18.12
C ALA A 2 4.49 0.54 16.63
N PHE A 3 3.50 0.07 15.88
CA PHE A 3 3.33 0.37 14.46
C PHE A 3 2.27 1.44 14.31
N ARG A 4 2.65 2.62 13.79
CA ARG A 4 1.65 3.58 13.28
C ARG A 4 1.36 3.33 11.82
N ARG A 5 0.11 3.00 11.55
CA ARG A 5 -0.42 2.78 10.21
C ARG A 5 -1.38 3.90 9.84
N HIS A 6 -1.21 4.42 8.62
CA HIS A 6 -2.17 5.33 7.99
C HIS A 6 -2.86 4.63 6.82
N ALA A 7 -4.19 4.62 6.81
CA ALA A 7 -4.99 4.14 5.68
C ALA A 7 -5.63 5.33 4.93
N VAL A 8 -5.48 5.37 3.61
CA VAL A 8 -6.13 6.35 2.74
C VAL A 8 -7.22 5.66 1.90
N GLU A 9 -8.45 6.19 1.96
CA GLU A 9 -9.67 5.54 1.47
C GLU A 9 -10.34 6.29 0.29
N ALA A 10 -10.62 5.65 -0.86
CA ALA A 10 -11.38 6.29 -1.95
C ALA A 10 -12.88 6.51 -1.62
N THR A 11 -13.51 7.54 -2.18
CA THR A 11 -14.84 8.06 -1.76
C THR A 11 -16.04 7.15 -2.01
N THR A 12 -15.97 6.25 -3.00
CA THR A 12 -17.06 5.33 -3.34
C THR A 12 -16.74 3.90 -2.90
N ASP A 13 -17.69 3.23 -2.23
CA ASP A 13 -17.50 1.86 -1.72
C ASP A 13 -17.54 0.76 -2.82
N GLY A 14 -17.56 1.15 -4.11
CA GLY A 14 -17.47 0.21 -5.23
C GLY A 14 -16.20 -0.64 -5.21
N TRP A 15 -15.13 -0.14 -4.59
CA TRP A 15 -13.87 -0.87 -4.40
C TRP A 15 -13.74 -1.54 -3.03
N GLY A 16 -14.83 -1.58 -2.23
CA GLY A 16 -14.85 -2.28 -0.94
C GLY A 16 -13.94 -1.66 0.12
N VAL A 17 -13.55 -0.40 -0.03
CA VAL A 17 -12.59 0.29 0.84
C VAL A 17 -13.13 0.39 2.29
N LYS A 18 -14.42 0.71 2.46
CA LYS A 18 -15.05 0.76 3.80
C LYS A 18 -15.01 -0.62 4.45
N GLN A 19 -15.30 -1.65 3.66
CA GLN A 19 -15.32 -3.02 4.13
C GLN A 19 -13.91 -3.46 4.56
N GLU A 20 -12.90 -3.19 3.73
CA GLU A 20 -11.50 -3.48 4.05
C GLU A 20 -11.10 -2.80 5.36
N PHE A 21 -11.35 -1.51 5.51
CA PHE A 21 -10.95 -0.77 6.70
C PHE A 21 -11.64 -1.27 7.98
N ARG A 22 -12.96 -1.50 7.92
CA ARG A 22 -13.72 -2.08 9.04
C ARG A 22 -13.19 -3.46 9.42
N SER A 23 -12.89 -4.29 8.42
CA SER A 23 -12.41 -5.65 8.68
C SER A 23 -11.01 -5.64 9.30
N LEU A 24 -10.12 -4.78 8.81
CA LEU A 24 -8.79 -4.58 9.39
C LEU A 24 -8.84 -4.09 10.83
N LYS A 25 -9.65 -3.06 11.13
CA LYS A 25 -9.83 -2.57 12.51
C LYS A 25 -10.28 -3.69 13.45
N ARG A 26 -11.28 -4.47 13.03
CA ARG A 26 -11.78 -5.62 13.80
C ARG A 26 -10.72 -6.71 13.97
N SER A 27 -10.02 -7.06 12.91
CA SER A 27 -9.01 -8.13 12.90
C SER A 27 -7.76 -7.79 13.71
N LEU A 28 -7.45 -6.49 13.83
CA LEU A 28 -6.29 -5.98 14.57
C LEU A 28 -6.65 -5.45 15.97
N ALA A 29 -7.94 -5.37 16.33
CA ALA A 29 -8.38 -4.94 17.66
C ALA A 29 -7.72 -5.73 18.80
N PRO A 30 -7.50 -7.06 18.72
CA PRO A 30 -6.78 -7.80 19.77
C PRO A 30 -5.29 -7.42 19.90
N LEU A 31 -4.76 -6.63 18.97
CA LEU A 31 -3.36 -6.22 18.88
C LEU A 31 -3.21 -4.69 19.01
N SER A 32 -4.20 -4.01 19.58
CA SER A 32 -4.22 -2.53 19.72
C SER A 32 -3.04 -1.98 20.52
N ASP A 33 -2.47 -2.78 21.42
CA ASP A 33 -1.29 -2.39 22.20
C ASP A 33 0.01 -2.38 21.36
N LEU A 34 -0.04 -3.00 20.18
CA LEU A 34 1.09 -3.11 19.25
C LEU A 34 0.90 -2.29 17.98
N VAL A 35 -0.34 -2.04 17.57
CA VAL A 35 -0.69 -1.39 16.31
C VAL A 35 -1.69 -0.26 16.53
N GLU A 36 -1.28 0.95 16.16
CA GLU A 36 -2.12 2.13 16.08
C GLU A 36 -2.56 2.31 14.60
N ILE A 37 -3.87 2.43 14.38
CA ILE A 37 -4.46 2.58 13.05
C ILE A 37 -5.20 3.91 12.97
N ASP A 38 -4.62 4.82 12.21
CA ASP A 38 -5.26 6.06 11.79
C ASP A 38 -5.76 5.89 10.34
N SER A 39 -6.87 6.54 10.00
CA SER A 39 -7.36 6.60 8.62
C SER A 39 -7.89 7.96 8.25
N VAL A 40 -7.89 8.21 6.95
CA VAL A 40 -8.39 9.42 6.33
C VAL A 40 -8.93 9.07 4.95
N TRP A 41 -9.96 9.79 4.50
CA TRP A 41 -10.45 9.64 3.14
C TRP A 41 -9.47 10.31 2.15
N ALA A 42 -9.33 9.73 0.97
CA ALA A 42 -8.41 10.16 -0.06
C ALA A 42 -8.82 11.50 -0.68
N ASP A 43 -10.11 11.83 -0.67
CA ASP A 43 -10.64 13.13 -1.08
C ASP A 43 -10.42 14.24 -0.03
N ASP A 44 -10.13 13.88 1.22
CA ASP A 44 -9.73 14.82 2.28
C ASP A 44 -8.23 15.12 2.19
N ALA A 45 -7.85 15.94 1.20
CA ALA A 45 -6.45 16.30 0.95
C ALA A 45 -5.76 16.93 2.17
N ASP A 46 -6.48 17.78 2.92
CA ASP A 46 -5.97 18.43 4.13
C ASP A 46 -5.76 17.40 5.24
N GLY A 47 -6.70 16.48 5.43
CA GLY A 47 -6.56 15.37 6.36
C GLY A 47 -5.38 14.47 6.01
N VAL A 48 -5.19 14.12 4.73
CA VAL A 48 -4.02 13.35 4.27
C VAL A 48 -2.73 14.07 4.62
N GLN A 49 -2.63 15.37 4.30
CA GLN A 49 -1.44 16.16 4.61
C GLN A 49 -1.18 16.25 6.12
N ALA A 50 -2.23 16.45 6.93
CA ALA A 50 -2.13 16.48 8.38
C ALA A 50 -1.64 15.15 8.95
N GLN A 51 -2.11 14.01 8.43
CA GLN A 51 -1.65 12.69 8.86
C GLN A 51 -0.19 12.40 8.48
N LEU A 52 0.21 12.80 7.28
CA LEU A 52 1.61 12.69 6.85
C LEU A 52 2.54 13.56 7.72
N ALA A 53 2.09 14.75 8.12
CA ALA A 53 2.85 15.62 9.00
C ALA A 53 3.05 15.05 10.42
N ARG A 54 2.13 14.21 10.91
CA ARG A 54 2.27 13.48 12.20
C ARG A 54 3.30 12.35 12.14
N GLY A 55 3.63 11.89 10.93
CA GLY A 55 4.51 10.77 10.67
C GLY A 55 3.86 9.40 10.84
N CYS A 56 4.34 8.40 10.10
CA CYS A 56 3.94 7.01 10.22
C CYS A 56 5.02 6.03 9.76
N ASP A 57 4.96 4.80 10.27
CA ASP A 57 5.87 3.72 9.87
C ASP A 57 5.40 3.02 8.60
N PHE A 58 4.08 2.86 8.47
CA PHE A 58 3.41 2.14 7.40
C PHE A 58 2.35 3.02 6.75
N PHE A 59 2.48 3.21 5.44
CA PHE A 59 1.44 3.83 4.62
C PHE A 59 0.65 2.75 3.89
N HIS A 60 -0.67 2.80 4.00
CA HIS A 60 -1.59 1.90 3.32
C HIS A 60 -2.56 2.70 2.46
N TYR A 61 -2.69 2.32 1.20
CA TYR A 61 -3.72 2.84 0.31
C TYR A 61 -4.61 1.70 -0.17
N ALA A 62 -5.92 1.87 -0.06
CA ALA A 62 -6.92 0.96 -0.60
C ALA A 62 -7.81 1.72 -1.59
N GLY A 63 -7.86 1.24 -2.84
CA GLY A 63 -8.58 1.94 -3.91
C GLY A 63 -8.09 1.52 -5.29
N HIS A 64 -7.86 2.50 -6.16
CA HIS A 64 -7.46 2.28 -7.55
C HIS A 64 -6.17 3.04 -7.89
N VAL A 65 -5.42 2.56 -8.88
CA VAL A 65 -4.24 3.24 -9.39
C VAL A 65 -4.38 3.43 -10.88
N ASP A 66 -4.43 4.70 -11.30
CA ASP A 66 -4.34 5.06 -12.71
C ASP A 66 -2.86 5.02 -13.13
N ILE A 67 -2.56 4.30 -14.21
CA ILE A 67 -1.22 4.26 -14.80
C ILE A 67 -1.31 4.79 -16.24
N ASP A 68 -0.56 5.84 -16.54
CA ASP A 68 -0.43 6.37 -17.90
C ASP A 68 1.05 6.45 -18.28
N GLY A 69 1.50 5.47 -19.08
CA GLY A 69 2.89 5.31 -19.48
C GLY A 69 3.81 5.14 -18.26
N SER A 70 4.56 6.18 -17.94
CA SER A 70 5.49 6.21 -16.79
C SER A 70 4.94 6.93 -15.56
N GLN A 71 3.76 7.54 -15.66
CA GLN A 71 3.13 8.26 -14.56
C GLN A 71 2.10 7.37 -13.88
N ALA A 72 1.93 7.55 -12.58
CA ALA A 72 0.85 6.91 -11.85
C ALA A 72 0.22 7.81 -10.78
N SER A 73 -1.07 7.62 -10.54
CA SER A 73 -1.81 8.31 -9.48
C SER A 73 -2.68 7.35 -8.71
N LEU A 74 -2.67 7.51 -7.39
CA LEU A 74 -3.64 6.87 -6.50
C LEU A 74 -4.96 7.62 -6.65
N VAL A 75 -6.05 6.91 -6.92
CA VAL A 75 -7.33 7.59 -7.16
C VAL A 75 -7.85 8.17 -5.84
N ALA A 76 -7.97 9.50 -5.77
CA ALA A 76 -8.45 10.23 -4.61
C ALA A 76 -9.97 10.39 -4.66
N LEU A 77 -10.48 10.80 -5.83
CA LEU A 77 -11.89 10.98 -6.07
C LEU A 77 -12.29 10.24 -7.36
N VAL A 78 -13.22 9.29 -7.21
CA VAL A 78 -13.73 8.52 -8.34
C VAL A 78 -14.60 9.40 -9.21
N ASN A 79 -14.27 9.45 -10.50
CA ASN A 79 -15.12 10.11 -11.49
C ASN A 79 -16.48 9.38 -11.54
N PRO A 80 -17.60 10.07 -11.24
CA PRO A 80 -18.92 9.44 -11.17
C PRO A 80 -19.39 8.87 -12.51
N ALA A 81 -18.85 9.34 -13.64
CA ALA A 81 -19.12 8.75 -14.96
C ALA A 81 -18.58 7.32 -15.09
N VAL A 82 -17.57 6.96 -14.27
CA VAL A 82 -16.91 5.66 -14.29
C VAL A 82 -17.66 4.64 -13.43
N ALA A 83 -18.60 5.07 -12.59
CA ALA A 83 -19.53 4.17 -11.89
C ALA A 83 -20.46 3.40 -12.86
N GLN A 84 -20.51 3.80 -14.13
CA GLN A 84 -21.26 3.12 -15.21
C GLN A 84 -20.34 2.50 -16.27
N ALA A 85 -19.02 2.46 -16.04
CA ALA A 85 -18.07 1.95 -17.01
C ALA A 85 -18.20 0.42 -17.19
N THR A 86 -18.07 -0.05 -18.43
CA THR A 86 -18.03 -1.48 -18.76
C THR A 86 -16.71 -2.13 -18.30
N ASP A 87 -16.69 -3.46 -18.17
CA ASP A 87 -15.47 -4.22 -17.79
C ASP A 87 -14.25 -3.87 -18.66
N GLU A 88 -14.45 -3.54 -19.94
CA GLU A 88 -13.38 -3.14 -20.86
C GLU A 88 -12.89 -1.70 -20.61
N GLN A 89 -13.79 -0.80 -20.24
CA GLN A 89 -13.42 0.56 -19.82
C GLN A 89 -12.72 0.55 -18.46
N ILE A 90 -12.99 -0.45 -17.62
CA ILE A 90 -12.32 -0.63 -16.34
C ILE A 90 -10.84 -1.04 -16.51
N LEU A 91 -10.50 -1.72 -17.61
CA LEU A 91 -9.15 -2.22 -17.86
C LEU A 91 -8.19 -1.19 -18.46
N GLY A 92 -8.70 -0.09 -19.03
CA GLY A 92 -7.89 0.95 -19.69
C GLY A 92 -8.29 2.39 -19.40
N GLY A 93 -9.30 2.61 -18.55
CA GLY A 93 -9.80 3.93 -18.21
C GLY A 93 -8.96 4.64 -17.15
N ARG A 94 -9.01 5.98 -17.17
CA ARG A 94 -8.63 6.82 -16.03
C ARG A 94 -9.85 7.00 -15.15
N PHE A 95 -9.71 6.74 -13.85
CA PHE A 95 -10.80 6.76 -12.89
C PHE A 95 -10.83 8.02 -12.04
N GLU A 96 -9.71 8.76 -11.98
CA GLU A 96 -9.65 10.04 -11.27
C GLU A 96 -10.52 11.10 -11.97
N ASP A 97 -11.31 11.84 -11.21
CA ASP A 97 -11.93 13.08 -11.70
C ASP A 97 -10.82 14.13 -11.99
N GLY A 98 -10.67 14.51 -13.27
CA GLY A 98 -9.61 15.41 -13.73
C GLY A 98 -9.62 16.81 -13.07
N CYS A 99 -10.72 17.21 -12.44
CA CYS A 99 -10.82 18.44 -11.65
C CYS A 99 -10.30 18.31 -10.21
N ALA A 100 -10.09 17.10 -9.71
CA ALA A 100 -9.83 16.80 -8.30
C ALA A 100 -8.51 16.06 -8.06
N ALA A 101 -7.49 16.27 -8.91
CA ALA A 101 -6.15 15.75 -8.66
C ALA A 101 -5.55 16.41 -7.40
N ALA A 102 -5.96 15.92 -6.23
CA ALA A 102 -5.46 16.32 -4.94
C ALA A 102 -3.94 16.20 -5.02
N GLY A 103 -3.20 17.31 -4.93
CA GLY A 103 -1.81 17.37 -5.39
C GLY A 103 -0.84 16.33 -4.79
N TRP A 104 -1.26 15.63 -3.74
CA TRP A 104 -0.60 14.51 -3.07
C TRP A 104 -0.67 13.17 -3.83
N ASN A 105 -1.69 12.94 -4.67
CA ASN A 105 -2.07 11.59 -5.12
C ASN A 105 -1.22 11.03 -6.28
N ARG A 106 -0.44 11.89 -6.93
CA ARG A 106 0.59 11.49 -7.90
C ARG A 106 1.76 10.81 -7.19
N VAL A 107 2.12 9.60 -7.63
CA VAL A 107 3.15 8.79 -6.93
C VAL A 107 4.52 9.47 -6.89
N GLU A 108 4.83 10.29 -7.91
CA GLU A 108 6.10 11.01 -8.00
C GLU A 108 6.22 12.10 -6.94
N ARG A 109 5.08 12.66 -6.51
CA ARG A 109 4.98 13.66 -5.44
C ARG A 109 4.79 13.01 -4.08
N LEU A 110 4.02 11.92 -4.03
CA LEU A 110 3.73 11.19 -2.80
C LEU A 110 4.99 10.54 -2.20
N ALA A 111 5.81 9.89 -3.01
CA ALA A 111 6.93 9.11 -2.51
C ALA A 111 7.93 9.92 -1.65
N PRO A 112 8.36 11.14 -2.05
CA PRO A 112 9.15 12.02 -1.19
C PRO A 112 8.43 12.43 0.11
N LEU A 113 7.12 12.69 0.06
CA LEU A 113 6.33 13.06 1.23
C LEU A 113 6.27 11.91 2.25
N LEU A 114 6.02 10.69 1.77
CA LEU A 114 6.02 9.49 2.63
C LEU A 114 7.41 9.26 3.25
N LYS A 115 8.48 9.45 2.47
CA LYS A 115 9.83 9.34 3.00
C LYS A 115 10.09 10.36 4.12
N HIS A 116 9.66 11.61 3.92
CA HIS A 116 9.79 12.67 4.92
C HIS A 116 8.96 12.38 6.18
N ALA A 117 7.78 11.79 6.01
CA ALA A 117 6.91 11.33 7.09
C ALA A 117 7.44 10.11 7.87
N GLY A 118 8.62 9.57 7.50
CA GLY A 118 9.24 8.43 8.19
C GLY A 118 8.75 7.07 7.73
N VAL A 119 7.99 6.99 6.63
CA VAL A 119 7.43 5.74 6.13
C VAL A 119 8.55 4.78 5.72
N ARG A 120 8.47 3.55 6.23
CA ARG A 120 9.42 2.47 5.95
C ARG A 120 8.85 1.42 5.00
N CYS A 121 7.53 1.28 5.01
CA CYS A 121 6.82 0.33 4.15
C CYS A 121 5.53 0.95 3.59
N VAL A 122 5.33 0.77 2.30
CA VAL A 122 4.13 1.20 1.57
C VAL A 122 3.35 -0.05 1.15
N MET A 123 2.06 -0.09 1.44
CA MET A 123 1.12 -1.13 1.00
C MET A 123 0.10 -0.48 0.08
N LEU A 124 0.11 -0.83 -1.20
CA LEU A 124 -0.86 -0.36 -2.19
C LEU A 124 -1.82 -1.50 -2.53
N ASN A 125 -2.95 -1.56 -1.85
CA ASN A 125 -3.98 -2.56 -2.06
C ASN A 125 -4.94 -2.13 -3.19
N ALA A 126 -4.42 -2.18 -4.42
CA ALA A 126 -5.10 -1.74 -5.62
C ALA A 126 -4.58 -2.51 -6.83
N CYS A 127 -5.42 -2.72 -7.85
CA CYS A 127 -5.00 -3.37 -9.10
C CYS A 127 -3.78 -2.69 -9.71
N ASN A 128 -2.86 -3.47 -10.28
CA ASN A 128 -1.65 -3.02 -10.97
C ASN A 128 -0.69 -2.14 -10.14
N SER A 129 -0.94 -1.93 -8.85
CA SER A 129 -0.14 -1.06 -7.99
C SER A 129 1.30 -1.52 -7.77
N GLY A 130 1.59 -2.80 -8.05
CA GLY A 130 2.94 -3.36 -8.01
C GLY A 130 3.76 -3.09 -9.28
N TYR A 131 3.17 -2.57 -10.35
CA TYR A 131 3.86 -2.40 -11.63
C TYR A 131 5.02 -1.41 -11.50
N TRP A 132 6.06 -1.60 -12.32
CA TRP A 132 7.27 -0.80 -12.25
C TRP A 132 7.05 0.73 -12.35
N PRO A 133 6.14 1.24 -13.22
CA PRO A 133 5.78 2.66 -13.25
C PRO A 133 5.40 3.23 -11.89
N VAL A 134 4.74 2.44 -11.03
CA VAL A 134 4.38 2.82 -9.66
C VAL A 134 5.56 2.61 -8.72
N ALA A 135 6.11 1.39 -8.72
CA ALA A 135 7.05 0.94 -7.71
C ALA A 135 8.36 1.74 -7.68
N GLN A 136 8.85 2.16 -8.84
CA GLN A 136 10.13 2.85 -8.96
C GLN A 136 10.19 4.16 -8.16
N HIS A 137 9.07 4.88 -7.99
CA HIS A 137 9.06 6.17 -7.30
C HIS A 137 9.31 6.02 -5.81
N PHE A 138 8.66 5.05 -5.16
CA PHE A 138 8.86 4.77 -3.74
C PHE A 138 10.28 4.26 -3.45
N LEU A 139 10.80 3.37 -4.31
CA LEU A 139 12.17 2.85 -4.15
C LEU A 139 13.23 3.93 -4.37
N ARG A 140 13.07 4.80 -5.38
CA ARG A 140 13.98 5.93 -5.63
C ARG A 140 13.93 6.99 -4.52
N ALA A 141 12.78 7.18 -3.88
CA ALA A 141 12.67 8.02 -2.69
C ALA A 141 13.33 7.40 -1.44
N GLY A 142 13.82 6.15 -1.52
CA GLY A 142 14.50 5.48 -0.41
C GLY A 142 13.54 4.89 0.62
N ILE A 143 12.32 4.55 0.22
CA ILE A 143 11.41 3.75 1.04
C ILE A 143 11.89 2.30 0.97
N GLY A 144 12.01 1.66 2.14
CA GLY A 144 12.67 0.35 2.27
C GLY A 144 11.85 -0.81 1.69
N CYS A 145 10.53 -0.67 1.60
CA CYS A 145 9.65 -1.72 1.12
C CYS A 145 8.38 -1.17 0.47
N LEU A 146 7.96 -1.81 -0.63
CA LEU A 146 6.66 -1.63 -1.26
C LEU A 146 6.01 -3.01 -1.44
N VAL A 147 4.77 -3.13 -1.00
CA VAL A 147 3.88 -4.25 -1.28
C VAL A 147 2.77 -3.72 -2.19
N GLY A 148 2.64 -4.32 -3.37
CA GLY A 148 1.62 -3.94 -4.36
C GLY A 148 1.19 -5.15 -5.17
N VAL A 149 0.10 -5.00 -5.93
CA VAL A 149 -0.53 -6.09 -6.68
C VAL A 149 -0.04 -6.06 -8.12
N GLN A 150 0.38 -7.23 -8.63
CA GLN A 150 0.66 -7.44 -10.05
C GLN A 150 -0.61 -7.94 -10.74
N GLY A 151 -1.25 -7.09 -11.56
CA GLY A 151 -2.49 -7.44 -12.25
C GLY A 151 -3.75 -7.13 -11.45
N LEU A 152 -4.84 -7.81 -11.80
CA LEU A 152 -6.16 -7.63 -11.19
C LEU A 152 -6.28 -8.44 -9.90
N VAL A 153 -6.99 -7.86 -8.92
CA VAL A 153 -7.35 -8.52 -7.66
C VAL A 153 -8.80 -8.24 -7.35
N SER A 154 -9.51 -9.22 -6.77
CA SER A 154 -10.86 -8.98 -6.26
C SER A 154 -10.81 -8.25 -4.91
N ASN A 155 -11.82 -7.44 -4.60
CA ASN A 155 -11.90 -6.74 -3.31
C ASN A 155 -11.78 -7.72 -2.12
N LEU A 156 -12.37 -8.91 -2.24
CA LEU A 156 -12.32 -9.93 -1.18
C LEU A 156 -10.92 -10.52 -0.98
N ALA A 157 -10.20 -10.80 -2.06
CA ALA A 157 -8.82 -11.27 -1.99
C ALA A 157 -7.89 -10.17 -1.44
N ALA A 158 -8.08 -8.93 -1.90
CA ALA A 158 -7.35 -7.76 -1.41
C ALA A 158 -7.55 -7.56 0.10
N LEU A 159 -8.80 -7.65 0.57
CA LEU A 159 -9.15 -7.55 1.99
C LEU A 159 -8.46 -8.65 2.82
N HIS A 160 -8.63 -9.92 2.44
CA HIS A 160 -8.03 -11.03 3.19
C HIS A 160 -6.50 -10.97 3.17
N PHE A 161 -5.90 -10.57 2.05
CA PHE A 161 -4.46 -10.36 1.98
C PHE A 161 -4.01 -9.30 3.00
N ALA A 162 -4.65 -8.13 3.03
CA ALA A 162 -4.29 -7.07 3.96
C ALA A 162 -4.44 -7.52 5.42
N GLU A 163 -5.54 -8.17 5.78
CA GLU A 163 -5.75 -8.70 7.13
C GLU A 163 -4.64 -9.65 7.56
N ARG A 164 -4.32 -10.63 6.72
CA ARG A 164 -3.29 -11.62 7.04
C ARG A 164 -1.90 -11.00 7.08
N LEU A 165 -1.60 -10.07 6.17
CA LEU A 165 -0.34 -9.33 6.17
C LEU A 165 -0.13 -8.58 7.48
N TYR A 166 -1.09 -7.76 7.90
CA TYR A 166 -0.93 -6.97 9.13
C TYR A 166 -0.91 -7.81 10.39
N ARG A 167 -1.70 -8.89 10.46
CA ARG A 167 -1.63 -9.83 11.58
C ARG A 167 -0.26 -10.50 11.68
N SER A 168 0.29 -10.95 10.55
CA SER A 168 1.64 -11.52 10.51
C SER A 168 2.72 -10.52 10.92
N LEU A 169 2.65 -9.27 10.43
CA LEU A 169 3.58 -8.22 10.83
C LEU A 169 3.51 -7.90 12.33
N ALA A 170 2.29 -7.81 12.88
CA ALA A 170 2.08 -7.55 14.31
C ALA A 170 2.58 -8.71 15.20
N LEU A 171 2.61 -9.93 14.68
CA LEU A 171 3.22 -11.10 15.33
C LEU A 171 4.75 -11.15 15.20
N GLY A 172 5.38 -10.15 14.56
CA GLY A 172 6.84 -10.04 14.45
C GLY A 172 7.44 -10.75 13.24
N LEU A 173 6.63 -11.24 12.30
CA LEU A 173 7.15 -11.80 11.04
C LEU A 173 7.77 -10.69 10.19
N SER A 174 8.83 -11.03 9.46
CA SER A 174 9.40 -10.13 8.45
C SER A 174 8.39 -9.86 7.32
N VAL A 175 8.58 -8.78 6.55
CA VAL A 175 7.68 -8.46 5.44
C VAL A 175 7.58 -9.60 4.43
N ASN A 176 8.69 -10.27 4.12
CA ASN A 176 8.69 -11.40 3.17
C ASN A 176 7.89 -12.59 3.70
N GLU A 177 8.05 -12.94 4.99
CA GLU A 177 7.28 -14.01 5.63
C GLU A 177 5.79 -13.64 5.70
N ALA A 178 5.48 -12.40 6.08
CA ALA A 178 4.11 -11.91 6.18
C ALA A 178 3.40 -11.89 4.81
N VAL A 179 4.08 -11.46 3.74
CA VAL A 179 3.56 -11.51 2.36
C VAL A 179 3.35 -12.95 1.92
N SER A 180 4.31 -13.85 2.20
CA SER A 180 4.21 -15.27 1.85
C SER A 180 3.03 -15.93 2.58
N TRP A 181 2.87 -15.63 3.87
CA TRP A 181 1.76 -16.11 4.68
C TRP A 181 0.41 -15.58 4.20
N ALA A 182 0.32 -14.28 3.90
CA ALA A 182 -0.90 -13.65 3.42
C ALA A 182 -1.36 -14.24 2.07
N ARG A 183 -0.42 -14.59 1.19
CA ARG A 183 -0.72 -15.24 -0.10
C ARG A 183 -1.33 -16.62 0.04
N LEU A 184 -0.81 -17.44 0.97
CA LEU A 184 -1.33 -18.79 1.20
C LEU A 184 -2.79 -18.77 1.67
N HIS A 185 -3.17 -17.72 2.39
CA HIS A 185 -4.49 -17.60 3.01
C HIS A 185 -5.39 -16.58 2.31
N VAL A 186 -5.02 -16.11 1.11
CA VAL A 186 -5.79 -15.10 0.38
C VAL A 186 -7.16 -15.64 -0.09
N MET A 187 -7.24 -16.96 -0.25
CA MET A 187 -8.45 -17.69 -0.65
C MET A 187 -9.14 -18.41 0.51
N ASP A 188 -8.64 -18.26 1.75
CA ASP A 188 -9.30 -18.85 2.92
C ASP A 188 -10.72 -18.29 3.02
N GLY A 189 -11.71 -19.17 2.82
CA GLY A 189 -13.12 -18.82 2.99
C GLY A 189 -13.78 -18.08 1.83
N SER A 190 -13.18 -18.01 0.62
CA SER A 190 -13.83 -17.34 -0.52
C SER A 190 -13.54 -17.92 -1.90
N ARG A 191 -14.56 -17.93 -2.77
CA ARG A 191 -14.42 -18.13 -4.23
C ARG A 191 -14.27 -16.75 -4.88
N SER A 192 -13.18 -16.49 -5.59
CA SER A 192 -13.06 -15.28 -6.43
C SER A 192 -13.73 -15.52 -7.78
N TRP A 193 -14.50 -14.54 -8.26
CA TRP A 193 -15.14 -14.58 -9.59
C TRP A 193 -14.14 -14.35 -10.74
N TRP A 194 -12.92 -13.92 -10.41
CA TRP A 194 -11.83 -13.73 -11.36
C TRP A 194 -10.76 -14.81 -11.18
N PRO A 195 -10.20 -15.38 -12.26
CA PRO A 195 -9.04 -16.24 -12.17
C PRO A 195 -7.85 -15.41 -11.68
N VAL A 196 -7.52 -15.55 -10.39
CA VAL A 196 -6.32 -14.96 -9.82
C VAL A 196 -5.11 -15.65 -10.45
N ARG A 197 -4.48 -15.01 -11.44
CA ARG A 197 -3.14 -15.40 -11.85
C ARG A 197 -2.21 -14.97 -10.72
N LEU A 198 -1.81 -15.92 -9.88
CA LEU A 198 -0.74 -15.74 -8.89
C LEU A 198 0.57 -15.49 -9.63
N GLY A 199 0.76 -14.26 -10.11
CA GLY A 199 2.07 -13.79 -10.55
C GLY A 199 3.03 -13.72 -9.36
N PRO A 200 4.34 -13.79 -9.61
CA PRO A 200 5.34 -13.58 -8.56
C PRO A 200 5.20 -12.14 -8.03
N PHE A 201 4.75 -11.98 -6.79
CA PHE A 201 4.98 -10.77 -6.02
C PHE A 201 6.48 -10.77 -5.75
N HIS A 202 7.19 -9.90 -6.43
CA HIS A 202 8.60 -9.66 -6.14
C HIS A 202 8.69 -8.70 -4.96
N GLY A 203 9.18 -9.20 -3.83
CA GLY A 203 9.78 -8.34 -2.82
C GLY A 203 11.12 -7.86 -3.37
N LEU A 204 11.19 -6.59 -3.81
CA LEU A 204 12.48 -5.97 -4.15
C LEU A 204 13.19 -5.62 -2.85
N THR A 205 14.14 -6.45 -2.44
CA THR A 205 15.04 -6.15 -1.32
C THR A 205 16.24 -5.35 -1.82
N CYS A 206 16.51 -4.18 -1.23
CA CYS A 206 17.81 -3.53 -1.38
C CYS A 206 18.88 -4.35 -0.65
N ARG A 207 19.99 -4.64 -1.33
CA ARG A 207 21.20 -5.25 -0.73
C ARG A 207 21.73 -4.40 0.43
N PRO A 208 22.11 -5.00 1.58
CA PRO A 208 22.84 -4.28 2.60
C PRO A 208 24.32 -4.18 2.18
N SER A 209 24.75 -3.01 1.69
CA SER A 209 26.17 -2.65 1.66
C SER A 209 26.50 -1.73 2.84
N LEU A 210 26.63 -2.33 4.02
CA LEU A 210 27.35 -1.72 5.15
C LEU A 210 28.44 -2.70 5.57
N ARG A 211 29.66 -2.51 5.04
CA ARG A 211 30.85 -3.04 5.69
C ARG A 211 31.05 -2.23 6.96
N CYS A 212 30.81 -2.89 8.08
CA CYS A 212 31.27 -2.46 9.39
C CYS A 212 32.80 -2.64 9.42
N SER A 213 33.56 -1.55 9.45
CA SER A 213 35.00 -1.60 9.78
C SER A 213 35.16 -1.32 11.26
N SER A 214 35.20 -2.38 12.07
CA SER A 214 35.62 -2.33 13.46
C SER A 214 37.13 -2.56 13.58
N ALA A 215 37.82 -1.53 14.10
CA ALA A 215 38.96 -1.54 15.01
C ALA A 215 40.09 -2.60 14.87
N GLY A 216 41.32 -2.08 14.76
CA GLY A 216 42.56 -2.76 15.13
C GLY A 216 43.59 -1.75 15.66
N ARG A 217 43.56 -1.49 16.96
CA ARG A 217 44.56 -0.70 17.70
C ARG A 217 45.65 -1.69 18.15
N ALA A 218 46.92 -1.48 17.79
CA ALA A 218 48.05 -2.17 18.41
C ALA A 218 49.28 -1.24 18.51
N GLN A 219 49.92 -1.32 19.66
CA GLN A 219 50.96 -0.49 20.25
C GLN A 219 52.40 -0.82 19.78
N ARG A 220 53.29 0.18 19.95
CA ARG A 220 54.75 0.12 20.29
C ARG A 220 55.63 -0.68 19.32
N ARG A 221 56.72 -0.13 18.78
CA ARG A 221 57.86 0.53 19.43
C ARG A 221 58.45 1.60 18.52
#